data_AF-A0AA47L5G6-F1
#
_entry.id   AF-A0AA47L5G6-F1
#
_cell.length_a   1.000
_cell.length_b   1.000
_cell.length_c   1.000
_cell.angle_alpha   90.00
_cell.angle_beta   90.00
_cell.angle_gamma   90.00
#
_symmetry.space_group_name_H-M   'P 1'
#
loop_
_entity.id
_entity.type
_entity.pdbx_description
1 polymer ?
#
loop_
_entity_poly.entity_id
_entity_poly.type
_entity_poly.pdbx_seq_one_letter_code
_entity_poly.pdbx_strand_id
1 'polypeptide(L)'
;MISQAQIAALESSVNEILRRHKMSFKLSKHFVKDRMNDTRNNPLIMIAELNSIFNRLTALHVGALKKLSHNDTFNIRCTVSHINMPCAVNKIHVDGDEHQENIVITVMRKKDWKSKDPKEFLV
;
A
#
# COMPACT_ATOMS: atom_id res chain seq x y z
N MET A 1 -3.35 -19.12 5.08
CA MET A 1 -3.33 -18.50 3.74
C MET A 1 -4.35 -17.38 3.73
N ILE A 2 -4.01 -16.21 3.20
CA ILE A 2 -4.93 -15.05 3.14
C ILE A 2 -5.81 -15.18 1.89
N SER A 3 -7.12 -15.02 2.06
CA SER A 3 -8.08 -15.07 0.96
C SER A 3 -8.21 -13.73 0.21
N GLN A 4 -8.68 -13.78 -1.03
CA GLN A 4 -8.98 -12.56 -1.80
C GLN A 4 -10.04 -11.70 -1.11
N ALA A 5 -11.01 -12.32 -0.44
CA ALA A 5 -12.04 -11.61 0.32
C ALA A 5 -11.47 -10.82 1.50
N GLN A 6 -10.50 -11.38 2.22
CA GLN A 6 -9.81 -10.67 3.31
C GLN A 6 -9.02 -9.47 2.78
N ILE A 7 -8.38 -9.62 1.61
CA ILE A 7 -7.63 -8.54 0.98
C ILE A 7 -8.56 -7.43 0.48
N ALA A 8 -9.70 -7.79 -0.11
CA ALA A 8 -10.72 -6.82 -0.53
C ALA A 8 -11.31 -6.07 0.67
N ALA A 9 -11.54 -6.75 1.79
CA ALA A 9 -12.01 -6.12 3.04
C ALA A 9 -10.97 -5.13 3.59
N LEU A 10 -9.68 -5.48 3.57
CA LEU A 10 -8.59 -4.58 3.92
C LEU A 10 -8.59 -3.34 3.02
N GLU A 11 -8.61 -3.52 1.69
CA GLU A 11 -8.61 -2.39 0.74
C GLU A 11 -9.81 -1.47 0.97
N SER A 12 -11.01 -2.03 1.16
CA SER A 12 -12.22 -1.27 1.46
C SER A 12 -12.10 -0.46 2.76
N SER A 13 -11.63 -1.09 3.84
CA SER A 13 -11.47 -0.43 5.15
C SER A 13 -10.48 0.73 5.10
N VAL A 14 -9.35 0.55 4.41
CA VAL A 14 -8.37 1.63 4.24
C VAL A 14 -8.95 2.77 3.39
N ASN A 15 -9.69 2.43 2.33
CA ASN A 15 -10.29 3.41 1.43
C ASN A 15 -11.42 4.20 2.07
N GLU A 16 -12.15 3.63 3.03
CA GLU A 16 -13.13 4.35 3.83
C GLU A 16 -12.51 5.53 4.58
N ILE A 17 -11.31 5.32 5.15
CA ILE A 17 -10.54 6.35 5.84
C ILE A 17 -10.03 7.41 4.85
N LEU A 18 -9.56 6.99 3.67
CA LEU A 18 -8.92 7.87 2.68
C LEU A 18 -9.90 8.68 1.83
N ARG A 19 -11.17 8.28 1.77
CA ARG A 19 -12.22 8.95 0.99
C ARG A 19 -12.34 10.45 1.32
N ARG A 20 -12.24 10.83 2.59
CA ARG A 20 -12.25 12.25 3.03
C ARG A 20 -11.08 13.08 2.48
N HIS A 21 -10.05 12.42 1.95
CA HIS A 21 -8.86 13.04 1.41
C HIS A 21 -8.80 13.00 -0.13
N LYS A 22 -9.85 12.54 -0.83
CA LYS A 22 -9.86 12.29 -2.29
C LYS A 22 -8.73 11.34 -2.70
N MET A 23 -8.52 10.30 -1.91
CA MET A 23 -7.50 9.28 -2.14
C MET A 23 -8.07 7.87 -1.98
N SER A 24 -7.44 6.91 -2.64
CA SER A 24 -7.64 5.48 -2.42
C SER A 24 -6.33 4.71 -2.58
N PHE A 25 -6.29 3.49 -2.06
CA PHE A 25 -5.37 2.45 -2.45
C PHE A 25 -6.07 1.47 -3.39
N LYS A 26 -5.29 0.93 -4.33
CA LYS A 26 -5.70 -0.16 -5.22
C LYS A 26 -4.66 -1.25 -5.18
N LEU A 27 -5.04 -2.43 -4.70
CA LEU A 27 -4.11 -3.56 -4.64
C LEU A 27 -4.06 -4.26 -6.01
N SER A 28 -2.86 -4.33 -6.60
CA SER A 28 -2.72 -4.88 -7.95
C SER A 28 -3.00 -6.39 -7.99
N LYS A 29 -3.28 -6.93 -9.17
CA LYS A 29 -3.34 -8.39 -9.36
C LYS A 29 -2.04 -9.07 -8.88
N HIS A 30 -0.90 -8.44 -9.11
CA HIS A 30 0.40 -8.97 -8.70
C HIS A 30 0.55 -9.03 -7.17
N PHE A 31 0.06 -8.01 -6.47
CA PHE A 31 -0.03 -8.03 -5.00
C PHE A 31 -0.90 -9.21 -4.55
N VAL A 32 -2.16 -9.23 -5.01
CA VAL A 32 -3.21 -10.12 -4.48
C VAL A 32 -2.96 -11.58 -4.82
N LYS A 33 -2.64 -11.89 -6.08
CA LYS A 33 -2.58 -13.28 -6.58
C LYS A 33 -1.18 -13.86 -6.51
N ASP A 34 -0.16 -13.07 -6.84
CA ASP A 34 1.18 -13.63 -7.04
C ASP A 34 2.07 -13.51 -5.79
N ARG A 35 1.79 -12.55 -4.91
CA ARG A 35 2.76 -12.13 -3.87
C ARG A 35 2.29 -12.32 -2.44
N MET A 36 1.00 -12.16 -2.17
CA MET A 36 0.46 -12.23 -0.80
C MET A 36 0.75 -13.56 -0.09
N ASN A 37 0.59 -14.69 -0.79
CA ASN A 37 0.79 -16.04 -0.23
C ASN A 37 2.07 -16.72 -0.76
N ASP A 38 2.99 -15.93 -1.34
CA ASP A 38 4.22 -16.45 -1.91
C ASP A 38 5.18 -16.95 -0.83
N THR A 39 5.84 -18.09 -1.07
CA THR A 39 6.76 -18.75 -0.12
C THR A 39 8.03 -17.96 0.16
N ARG A 40 8.35 -16.95 -0.67
CA ARG A 40 9.44 -15.99 -0.41
C ARG A 40 9.17 -15.14 0.82
N ASN A 41 7.91 -15.00 1.22
CA ASN A 41 7.58 -14.36 2.49
C ASN A 41 7.80 -15.34 3.63
N ASN A 42 8.93 -15.20 4.32
CA ASN A 42 9.26 -16.00 5.48
C ASN A 42 9.57 -15.11 6.70
N PRO A 43 8.73 -15.10 7.75
CA PRO A 43 7.44 -15.80 7.85
C PRO A 43 6.40 -15.30 6.84
N LEU A 44 5.31 -16.05 6.65
CA LEU A 44 4.19 -15.62 5.81
C LEU A 44 3.65 -14.26 6.28
N ILE A 45 3.12 -13.47 5.34
CA ILE A 45 2.49 -12.18 5.67
C ILE A 45 1.12 -12.44 6.26
N MET A 46 0.81 -11.76 7.36
CA MET A 46 -0.47 -11.85 8.05
C MET A 46 -1.36 -10.65 7.73
N ILE A 47 -2.67 -10.86 7.64
CA ILE A 47 -3.62 -9.77 7.34
C ILE A 47 -3.58 -8.68 8.43
N ALA A 48 -3.31 -9.07 9.68
CA ALA A 48 -3.14 -8.14 10.80
C ALA A 48 -1.92 -7.23 10.63
N GLU A 49 -0.81 -7.73 10.05
CA GLU A 49 0.36 -6.89 9.75
C GLU A 49 0.01 -5.84 8.70
N LEU A 50 -0.71 -6.22 7.64
CA LEU A 50 -1.14 -5.26 6.62
C LEU A 50 -2.09 -4.21 7.19
N ASN A 51 -3.08 -4.60 7.99
CA ASN A 51 -3.97 -3.66 8.69
C ASN A 51 -3.16 -2.66 9.53
N SER A 52 -2.20 -3.15 10.32
CA SER A 52 -1.33 -2.30 11.15
C SER A 52 -0.50 -1.33 10.30
N ILE A 53 0.09 -1.82 9.20
CA ILE A 53 0.90 -1.03 8.28
C ILE A 53 0.08 0.10 7.64
N PHE A 54 -1.09 -0.21 7.06
CA PHE A 54 -1.92 0.82 6.44
C PHE A 54 -2.48 1.81 7.46
N ASN A 55 -2.88 1.37 8.65
CA ASN A 55 -3.36 2.28 9.70
C ASN A 55 -2.25 3.24 10.17
N ARG A 56 -1.02 2.75 10.34
CA ARG A 56 0.12 3.61 10.69
C ARG A 56 0.48 4.56 9.56
N LEU A 57 0.46 4.07 8.31
CA LEU A 57 0.73 4.90 7.14
C LEU A 57 -0.27 6.05 7.03
N THR A 58 -1.57 5.78 7.16
CA THR A 58 -2.59 6.83 7.10
C THR A 58 -2.49 7.79 8.27
N ALA A 59 -2.22 7.31 9.49
CA ALA A 59 -2.05 8.16 10.66
C ALA A 59 -0.83 9.09 10.55
N LEU A 60 0.31 8.59 10.07
CA LEU A 60 1.58 9.32 10.08
C LEU A 60 1.83 10.12 8.80
N HIS A 61 1.42 9.60 7.64
CA HIS A 61 1.93 10.05 6.35
C HIS A 61 0.87 10.54 5.37
N VAL A 62 -0.42 10.57 5.74
CA VAL A 62 -1.49 11.01 4.82
C VAL A 62 -1.23 12.40 4.23
N GLY A 63 -0.73 13.35 5.01
CA GLY A 63 -0.41 14.69 4.53
C GLY A 63 0.73 14.71 3.51
N ALA A 64 1.68 13.78 3.62
CA ALA A 64 2.80 13.64 2.68
C ALA A 64 2.43 12.83 1.43
N LEU A 65 1.53 11.85 1.56
CA LEU A 65 0.96 11.09 0.44
C LEU A 65 0.17 12.00 -0.51
N LYS A 66 -0.63 12.93 0.03
CA LYS A 66 -1.40 13.91 -0.77
C LYS A 66 -0.55 14.84 -1.64
N LYS A 67 0.74 15.01 -1.29
CA LYS A 67 1.68 15.90 -1.99
C LYS A 67 2.39 15.22 -3.16
N LEU A 68 2.19 13.92 -3.34
CA LEU A 68 2.77 13.20 -4.46
C LEU A 68 2.10 13.64 -5.76
N SER A 69 2.89 13.67 -6.84
CA SER A 69 2.44 14.01 -8.18
C SER A 69 1.97 12.77 -8.93
N HIS A 70 1.22 12.98 -10.02
CA HIS A 70 0.91 11.90 -10.96
C HIS A 70 2.22 11.25 -11.47
N ASN A 71 2.26 9.92 -11.56
CA ASN A 71 3.44 9.10 -11.89
C ASN A 71 4.58 9.07 -10.86
N ASP A 72 4.43 9.69 -9.69
CA ASP A 72 5.38 9.46 -8.60
C ASP A 72 5.36 8.00 -8.17
N THR A 73 6.52 7.46 -7.79
CA THR A 73 6.64 6.16 -7.15
C THR A 73 7.17 6.29 -5.73
N PHE A 74 6.74 5.39 -4.87
CA PHE A 74 7.14 5.38 -3.46
C PHE A 74 7.07 3.97 -2.89
N ASN A 75 7.80 3.72 -1.81
CA ASN A 75 7.74 2.45 -1.08
C ASN A 75 7.10 2.66 0.30
N ILE A 76 6.12 1.83 0.66
CA ILE A 76 5.68 1.70 2.05
C ILE A 76 6.54 0.61 2.68
N ARG A 77 7.25 0.94 3.75
CA ARG A 77 8.17 0.00 4.42
C ARG A 77 7.89 -0.07 5.90
N CYS A 78 7.56 -1.27 6.37
CA CYS A 78 7.51 -1.54 7.80
C CYS A 78 8.87 -2.02 8.29
N THR A 79 9.50 -1.28 9.19
CA THR A 79 10.84 -1.62 9.68
C THR A 79 10.80 -2.79 10.67
N VAL A 80 9.67 -3.01 11.34
CA VAL A 80 9.47 -4.09 12.33
C VAL A 80 9.21 -5.44 11.64
N SER A 81 8.21 -5.50 10.75
CA SER A 81 7.85 -6.74 10.05
C SER A 81 8.72 -6.99 8.82
N HIS A 82 9.50 -6.00 8.38
CA HIS A 82 10.28 -6.03 7.14
C HIS A 82 9.42 -6.23 5.89
N ILE A 83 8.14 -5.86 5.93
CA ILE A 83 7.25 -5.86 4.76
C ILE A 83 7.47 -4.58 3.96
N ASN A 84 7.61 -4.74 2.64
CA ASN A 84 7.83 -3.67 1.69
C ASN A 84 6.75 -3.73 0.60
N MET A 85 6.21 -2.57 0.24
CA MET A 85 5.14 -2.41 -0.73
C MET A 85 5.43 -1.20 -1.64
N PRO A 86 6.17 -1.43 -2.74
CA PRO A 86 6.31 -0.46 -3.82
C PRO A 86 4.95 -0.06 -4.40
N CYS A 87 4.79 1.24 -4.63
CA CYS A 87 3.57 1.88 -5.06
C CYS A 87 3.82 2.89 -6.17
N ALA A 88 2.78 3.14 -6.97
CA ALA A 88 2.75 4.24 -7.95
C ALA A 88 1.52 5.11 -7.72
N VAL A 89 1.64 6.39 -8.07
CA VAL A 89 0.56 7.36 -7.97
C VAL A 89 -0.10 7.55 -9.32
N ASN A 90 -1.41 7.31 -9.37
CA ASN A 90 -2.27 7.62 -10.51
C ASN A 90 -3.31 8.66 -10.09
N LYS A 91 -3.16 9.89 -10.57
CA LYS A 91 -4.16 10.94 -10.40
C LYS A 91 -5.15 10.94 -11.57
N ILE A 92 -6.44 10.87 -11.25
CA ILE A 92 -7.55 10.85 -12.20
C ILE A 92 -8.56 11.96 -11.84
N HIS A 93 -9.52 12.23 -12.72
CA HIS A 93 -10.65 13.09 -12.40
C HIS A 93 -11.90 12.24 -12.18
N VAL A 94 -12.58 12.44 -11.05
CA VAL A 94 -13.84 11.80 -10.69
C VAL A 94 -14.83 12.93 -10.41
N ASP A 95 -15.95 12.97 -11.14
CA ASP A 95 -16.99 13.99 -10.99
C ASP A 95 -16.46 15.45 -11.04
N GLY A 96 -15.43 15.67 -11.87
CA GLY A 96 -14.79 16.99 -12.04
C GLY A 96 -13.71 17.33 -11.02
N ASP A 97 -13.49 16.47 -10.02
CA ASP A 97 -12.48 16.64 -8.98
C ASP A 97 -11.28 15.71 -9.16
N GLU A 98 -10.07 16.18 -8.86
CA GLU A 98 -8.88 15.31 -8.82
C GLU A 98 -8.99 14.28 -7.67
N HIS A 99 -8.79 13.01 -8.01
CA HIS A 99 -8.70 11.89 -7.07
C HIS A 99 -7.38 11.15 -7.28
N GLN A 100 -6.67 10.86 -6.18
CA GLN A 100 -5.39 10.17 -6.21
C GLN A 100 -5.55 8.69 -5.85
N GLU A 101 -5.32 7.81 -6.83
CA GLU A 101 -5.19 6.37 -6.63
C GLU A 101 -3.74 6.00 -6.35
N ASN A 102 -3.48 5.39 -5.20
CA ASN A 102 -2.18 4.83 -4.84
C ASN A 102 -2.20 3.33 -5.17
N ILE A 103 -1.54 2.96 -6.25
CA ILE A 103 -1.53 1.57 -6.74
C ILE A 103 -0.43 0.82 -6.00
N VAL A 104 -0.80 -0.15 -5.16
CA VAL A 104 0.16 -1.03 -4.48
C VAL A 104 0.53 -2.15 -5.44
N ILE A 105 1.74 -2.06 -6.00
CA ILE A 105 2.17 -2.91 -7.10
C ILE A 105 2.45 -4.33 -6.61
N THR A 106 3.11 -4.47 -5.47
CA THR A 106 3.59 -5.75 -4.95
C THR A 106 3.70 -5.71 -3.43
N VAL A 107 3.98 -6.86 -2.83
CA VAL A 107 4.23 -7.01 -1.41
C VAL A 107 5.32 -8.07 -1.19
N MET A 108 6.26 -7.79 -0.30
CA MET A 108 7.34 -8.72 0.00
C MET A 108 7.87 -8.51 1.41
N ARG A 109 8.06 -9.60 2.15
CA ARG A 109 8.87 -9.59 3.37
C ARG A 109 10.35 -9.75 3.01
N LYS A 110 11.17 -8.73 3.29
CA LYS A 110 12.62 -8.75 3.07
C LYS A 110 13.31 -7.78 4.03
N LYS A 111 14.15 -8.31 4.93
CA LYS A 111 14.88 -7.54 5.95
C LYS A 111 15.81 -6.49 5.33
N ASP A 112 16.68 -6.92 4.43
CA ASP A 112 17.68 -6.07 3.79
C ASP A 112 17.14 -5.43 2.50
N TRP A 113 15.89 -4.96 2.54
CA TRP A 113 15.29 -4.26 1.42
C TRP A 113 16.02 -2.94 1.17
N LYS A 114 16.32 -2.70 -0.12
CA LYS A 114 16.81 -1.43 -0.64
C LYS A 114 15.77 -0.94 -1.63
N SER A 115 15.05 0.11 -1.26
CA SER A 115 14.08 0.73 -2.15
C SER A 115 14.79 1.33 -3.37
N LYS A 116 14.15 1.21 -4.52
CA LYS A 116 14.54 1.94 -5.72
C LYS A 116 13.70 3.20 -5.92
N ASP A 117 12.63 3.34 -5.13
CA ASP A 117 11.73 4.47 -5.20
C ASP A 117 12.38 5.71 -4.57
N PRO A 118 12.16 6.90 -5.14
CA PRO A 118 12.75 8.15 -4.66
C PRO A 118 12.26 8.54 -3.26
N LYS A 119 11.13 7.96 -2.82
CA LYS A 119 10.52 8.21 -1.52
C LYS A 119 10.16 6.92 -0.81
N GLU A 120 10.41 6.89 0.50
CA GLU A 120 9.95 5.83 1.38
C GLU A 120 9.09 6.40 2.51
N PHE A 121 8.00 5.72 2.82
CA PHE A 121 7.20 5.96 4.01
C PHE A 121 7.44 4.82 5.00
N LEU A 122 8.19 5.15 6.06
CA LEU A 122 8.54 4.21 7.12
C LEU A 122 7.41 4.15 8.16
N VAL A 123 7.03 2.93 8.56
CA VAL A 123 5.97 2.63 9.55
C VAL A 123 6.32 1.52 10.53
#